data_AF-A0A9Q4AMC4-F1
#
_entry.id   AF-A0A9Q4AMC4-F1
#
_cell.length_a   1.000
_cell.length_b   1.000
_cell.length_c   1.000
_cell.angle_alpha   90.00
_cell.angle_beta   90.00
_cell.angle_gamma   90.00
#
_symmetry.space_group_name_H-M   'P 1'
#
loop_
_entity.id
_entity.type
_entity.pdbx_description
1 polymer ?
#
loop_
_entity_poly.entity_id
_entity_poly.type
_entity_poly.pdbx_seq_one_letter_code
_entity_poly.pdbx_strand_id
1 'polypeptide(L)'
;MTQSRTILHIGPPKTGTTTFQELVFPALKSVCFMGKPWWNPTVPYEKCVALHRAIDSVTKAAHSYDQGAAKVAVDDWLAHAPAAQPLPDGSLLPRFLSEERLSFTDVVSMDEIARRLAALFPRAEIVYTRRDRVAGLRSFHRWLYAHAWINTSFSDWLVEGIMLNESDLAGVALRSYDWKLIETSFGAHFPSVRWGEFSDMFRSPQAFLRTTIGVESEEFSRFELLVSRRLNESPGRAVSELHRAVKKAIRLWNQLPLAKIDEKREYLGDTPLWRALETPLRPLRWGESKLAATDADRERIAAYYAARDASGDPRHSPKLGRAAKGN
;
A
#
# COMPACT_ATOMS: atom_id res chain seq x y z
N MET A 1 -15.60 -29.78 -13.82
CA MET A 1 -14.23 -29.48 -13.35
C MET A 1 -14.32 -28.64 -12.09
N THR A 2 -13.73 -29.09 -10.99
CA THR A 2 -13.63 -28.32 -9.74
C THR A 2 -12.75 -27.10 -9.99
N GLN A 3 -13.33 -25.91 -9.96
CA GLN A 3 -12.55 -24.67 -10.08
C GLN A 3 -11.98 -24.32 -8.70
N SER A 4 -10.69 -23.97 -8.67
CA SER A 4 -10.05 -23.42 -7.47
C SER A 4 -10.77 -22.16 -7.05
N ARG A 5 -11.03 -22.02 -5.75
CA ARG A 5 -11.47 -20.76 -5.17
C ARG A 5 -10.39 -19.69 -5.36
N THR A 6 -10.77 -18.46 -5.73
CA THR A 6 -9.86 -17.30 -5.74
C THR A 6 -10.13 -16.45 -4.51
N ILE A 7 -9.07 -15.97 -3.86
CA ILE A 7 -9.14 -15.05 -2.74
C ILE A 7 -8.35 -13.80 -3.10
N LEU A 8 -9.00 -12.65 -2.99
CA LEU A 8 -8.37 -11.34 -3.13
C LEU A 8 -8.07 -10.81 -1.73
N HIS A 9 -6.79 -10.78 -1.38
CA HIS A 9 -6.31 -10.16 -0.16
C HIS A 9 -5.99 -8.69 -0.42
N ILE A 10 -6.69 -7.82 0.30
CA ILE A 10 -6.59 -6.36 0.17
C ILE A 10 -6.46 -5.74 1.57
N GLY A 11 -5.95 -4.53 1.65
CA GLY A 11 -5.81 -3.83 2.92
C GLY A 11 -5.07 -2.51 2.74
N PRO A 12 -5.43 -1.48 3.53
CA PRO A 12 -4.92 -0.16 3.32
C PRO A 12 -3.44 -0.08 3.70
N PRO A 13 -2.72 0.97 3.27
CA PRO A 13 -1.32 1.14 3.61
C PRO A 13 -1.11 1.01 5.12
N LYS A 14 -0.06 0.28 5.53
CA LYS A 14 0.34 0.07 6.93
C LYS A 14 -0.55 -0.86 7.76
N THR A 15 -1.22 -1.81 7.11
CA THR A 15 -1.88 -2.96 7.78
C THR A 15 -1.10 -4.27 7.63
N GLY A 16 0.17 -4.23 7.26
CA GLY A 16 1.02 -5.42 7.17
C GLY A 16 0.90 -6.20 5.85
N THR A 17 0.14 -5.70 4.87
CA THR A 17 -0.02 -6.28 3.53
C THR A 17 1.29 -6.70 2.88
N THR A 18 2.33 -5.85 2.93
CA THR A 18 3.67 -6.16 2.42
C THR A 18 4.31 -7.37 3.11
N THR A 19 4.10 -7.51 4.43
CA THR A 19 4.61 -8.66 5.19
C THR A 19 3.95 -9.95 4.73
N PHE A 20 2.64 -9.90 4.48
CA PHE A 20 1.93 -11.04 3.96
C PHE A 20 2.38 -11.45 2.56
N GLN A 21 2.47 -10.48 1.67
CA GLN A 21 2.83 -10.67 0.28
C GLN A 21 4.25 -11.24 0.10
N GLU A 22 5.19 -10.79 0.93
CA GLU A 22 6.61 -11.12 0.74
C GLU A 22 7.07 -12.33 1.53
N LEU A 23 6.44 -12.62 2.68
CA LEU A 23 6.94 -13.65 3.58
C LEU A 23 5.90 -14.72 3.90
N VAL A 24 4.65 -14.32 4.15
CA VAL A 24 3.66 -15.25 4.68
C VAL A 24 3.07 -16.10 3.56
N PHE A 25 2.37 -15.48 2.61
CA PHE A 25 1.70 -16.22 1.55
C PHE A 25 2.65 -17.08 0.70
N PRO A 26 3.88 -16.63 0.35
CA PRO A 26 4.83 -17.49 -0.34
C PRO A 26 5.29 -18.72 0.45
N ALA A 27 5.21 -18.69 1.78
CA ALA A 27 5.71 -19.77 2.64
C ALA A 27 4.64 -20.81 3.03
N LEU A 28 3.36 -20.49 2.86
CA LEU A 28 2.22 -21.37 3.14
C LEU A 28 2.05 -22.37 1.99
N LYS A 29 1.94 -23.67 2.30
CA LYS A 29 1.66 -24.72 1.31
C LYS A 29 0.17 -24.98 1.15
N SER A 30 -0.65 -24.55 2.10
CA SER A 30 -2.11 -24.64 2.07
C SER A 30 -2.77 -23.61 1.15
N VAL A 31 -2.01 -22.77 0.46
CA VAL A 31 -2.51 -21.83 -0.53
C VAL A 31 -1.63 -21.83 -1.77
N CYS A 32 -2.25 -21.57 -2.91
CA CYS A 32 -1.53 -21.23 -4.13
C CYS A 32 -1.35 -19.70 -4.15
N PHE A 33 -0.27 -19.20 -3.56
CA PHE A 33 0.01 -17.76 -3.64
C PHE A 33 0.38 -17.38 -5.06
N MET A 34 -0.38 -16.44 -5.62
CA MET A 34 -0.26 -15.99 -7.00
C MET A 34 0.83 -14.93 -7.20
N GLY A 35 1.41 -14.42 -6.11
CA GLY A 35 2.39 -13.33 -6.15
C GLY A 35 1.74 -11.96 -6.01
N LYS A 36 2.58 -10.92 -6.07
CA LYS A 36 2.10 -9.57 -6.41
C LYS A 36 1.81 -9.58 -7.92
N PRO A 37 0.85 -8.80 -8.42
CA PRO A 37 0.52 -8.80 -9.84
C PRO A 37 1.74 -8.63 -10.75
N TRP A 38 2.78 -7.90 -10.32
CA TRP A 38 3.97 -7.58 -11.10
C TRP A 38 5.11 -8.60 -11.05
N TRP A 39 5.07 -9.62 -10.18
CA TRP A 39 6.14 -10.62 -10.10
C TRP A 39 5.70 -11.96 -9.51
N ASN A 40 5.95 -13.03 -10.28
CA ASN A 40 5.93 -14.41 -9.83
C ASN A 40 7.04 -15.18 -10.56
N PRO A 41 7.99 -15.82 -9.86
CA PRO A 41 9.15 -16.46 -10.49
C PRO A 41 8.78 -17.69 -11.35
N THR A 42 7.58 -18.24 -11.21
CA THR A 42 7.13 -19.40 -11.98
C THR A 42 6.23 -19.04 -13.15
N VAL A 43 5.98 -17.75 -13.40
CA VAL A 43 5.11 -17.25 -14.46
C VAL A 43 5.92 -16.32 -15.36
N PRO A 44 5.79 -16.38 -16.70
CA PRO A 44 6.51 -15.47 -17.59
C PRO A 44 6.29 -14.00 -17.23
N TYR A 45 7.35 -13.19 -17.30
CA TYR A 45 7.35 -11.81 -16.82
C TYR A 45 6.30 -10.94 -17.51
N GLU A 46 6.12 -11.11 -18.82
CA GLU A 46 5.14 -10.40 -19.63
C GLU A 46 3.70 -10.65 -19.16
N LYS A 47 3.41 -11.87 -18.67
CA LYS A 47 2.11 -12.24 -18.10
C LYS A 47 1.89 -11.56 -16.76
N CYS A 48 2.93 -11.49 -15.92
CA CYS A 48 2.89 -10.71 -14.68
C CYS A 48 2.64 -9.22 -14.97
N VAL A 49 3.38 -8.62 -15.92
CA VAL A 49 3.17 -7.22 -16.30
C VAL A 49 1.76 -6.98 -16.83
N ALA A 50 1.22 -7.89 -17.64
CA ALA A 50 -0.16 -7.80 -18.14
C ALA A 50 -1.19 -7.85 -17.00
N LEU A 51 -1.06 -8.81 -16.07
CA LEU A 51 -1.90 -8.88 -14.88
C LEU A 51 -1.79 -7.61 -14.04
N HIS A 52 -0.57 -7.12 -13.78
CA HIS A 52 -0.38 -5.89 -13.02
C HIS A 52 -1.09 -4.71 -13.66
N ARG A 53 -0.97 -4.53 -14.98
CA ARG A 53 -1.68 -3.46 -15.70
C ARG A 53 -3.19 -3.61 -15.62
N ALA A 54 -3.70 -4.84 -15.70
CA ALA A 54 -5.13 -5.13 -15.58
C ALA A 54 -5.66 -4.83 -14.17
N ILE A 55 -4.94 -5.22 -13.12
CA ILE A 55 -5.32 -4.93 -11.73
C ILE A 55 -5.17 -3.43 -11.41
N ASP A 56 -4.11 -2.78 -11.90
CA ASP A 56 -3.88 -1.34 -11.68
C ASP A 56 -4.93 -0.49 -12.40
N SER A 57 -5.42 -0.92 -13.58
CA SER A 57 -6.47 -0.20 -14.32
C SER A 57 -7.82 -0.20 -13.63
N VAL A 58 -8.11 -1.19 -12.77
CA VAL A 58 -9.33 -1.21 -11.92
C VAL A 58 -9.47 0.07 -11.12
N THR A 59 -8.35 0.59 -10.60
CA THR A 59 -8.31 1.80 -9.76
C THR A 59 -8.20 3.11 -10.54
N LYS A 60 -8.19 3.05 -11.88
CA LYS A 60 -8.05 4.24 -12.75
C LYS A 60 -9.39 4.73 -13.28
N ALA A 61 -9.40 5.97 -13.79
CA ALA A 61 -10.57 6.58 -14.41
C ALA A 61 -11.16 5.69 -15.53
N ALA A 62 -12.47 5.81 -15.77
CA ALA A 62 -13.21 4.90 -16.66
C ALA A 62 -12.59 4.74 -18.06
N HIS A 63 -12.12 5.83 -18.68
CA HIS A 63 -11.47 5.79 -20.00
C HIS A 63 -10.14 5.03 -20.03
N SER A 64 -9.54 4.76 -18.85
CA SER A 64 -8.31 3.98 -18.70
C SER A 64 -8.57 2.53 -18.31
N TYR A 65 -9.84 2.13 -18.13
CA TYR A 65 -10.24 0.77 -17.77
C TYR A 65 -10.98 0.11 -18.94
N ASP A 66 -10.33 -0.89 -19.53
CA ASP A 66 -10.94 -1.79 -20.50
C ASP A 66 -11.17 -3.15 -19.83
N GLN A 67 -12.43 -3.46 -19.53
CA GLN A 67 -12.80 -4.71 -18.88
C GLN A 67 -12.47 -5.95 -19.74
N GLY A 68 -12.61 -5.86 -21.07
CA GLY A 68 -12.32 -6.97 -21.97
C GLY A 68 -10.83 -7.29 -21.96
N ALA A 69 -9.99 -6.27 -22.14
CA ALA A 69 -8.54 -6.43 -22.08
C ALA A 69 -8.06 -6.91 -20.69
N ALA A 70 -8.64 -6.35 -19.61
CA ALA A 70 -8.31 -6.77 -18.25
C ALA A 70 -8.71 -8.24 -18.00
N LYS A 71 -9.88 -8.67 -18.49
CA LYS A 71 -10.34 -10.05 -18.36
C LYS A 71 -9.45 -11.04 -19.10
N VAL A 72 -9.04 -10.70 -20.33
CA VAL A 72 -8.08 -11.50 -21.11
C VAL A 72 -6.77 -11.66 -20.35
N ALA A 73 -6.22 -10.58 -19.79
CA ALA A 73 -4.99 -10.64 -19.01
C ALA A 73 -5.12 -11.49 -17.74
N VAL A 74 -6.25 -11.41 -17.04
CA VAL A 74 -6.54 -12.24 -15.86
C VAL A 74 -6.65 -13.71 -16.24
N ASP A 75 -7.40 -14.04 -17.29
CA ASP A 75 -7.59 -15.43 -17.74
C ASP A 75 -6.28 -16.05 -18.23
N ASP A 76 -5.51 -15.30 -19.02
CA ASP A 76 -4.20 -15.69 -19.51
C ASP A 76 -3.23 -15.92 -18.34
N TRP A 77 -3.21 -15.03 -17.36
CA TRP A 77 -2.41 -15.22 -16.15
C TRP A 77 -2.85 -16.47 -15.37
N LEU A 78 -4.16 -16.69 -15.17
CA LEU A 78 -4.70 -17.85 -14.43
C LEU A 78 -4.42 -19.20 -15.12
N ALA A 79 -4.22 -19.19 -16.44
CA ALA A 79 -3.81 -20.35 -17.22
C ALA A 79 -2.32 -20.69 -17.08
N HIS A 80 -1.47 -19.70 -16.80
CA HIS A 80 -0.02 -19.87 -16.59
C HIS A 80 0.37 -19.95 -15.11
N ALA A 81 -0.52 -19.52 -14.22
CA ALA A 81 -0.34 -19.64 -12.78
C ALA A 81 -0.11 -21.10 -12.37
N PRO A 82 0.68 -21.35 -11.31
CA PRO A 82 0.79 -22.69 -10.74
C PRO A 82 -0.58 -23.35 -10.59
N ALA A 83 -0.68 -24.61 -11.05
CA ALA A 83 -1.88 -25.39 -10.84
C ALA A 83 -2.13 -25.47 -9.34
N ALA A 84 -3.35 -25.14 -8.92
CA ALA A 84 -3.75 -25.34 -7.54
C ALA A 84 -3.67 -26.84 -7.26
N GLN A 85 -2.91 -27.24 -6.23
CA GLN A 85 -2.79 -28.65 -5.89
C GLN A 85 -4.15 -29.17 -5.37
N PRO A 86 -4.51 -30.43 -5.66
CA PRO A 86 -5.69 -31.03 -5.06
C PRO A 86 -5.48 -31.27 -3.56
N LEU A 87 -6.52 -31.03 -2.79
CA LEU A 87 -6.65 -31.39 -1.38
C LEU A 87 -7.15 -32.85 -1.24
N PRO A 88 -6.98 -33.48 -0.06
CA PRO A 88 -7.42 -34.86 0.18
C PRO A 88 -8.92 -35.11 -0.06
N ASP A 89 -9.74 -34.06 0.05
CA ASP A 89 -11.19 -34.09 -0.20
C ASP A 89 -11.56 -33.88 -1.69
N GLY A 90 -10.56 -33.77 -2.58
CA GLY A 90 -10.74 -33.55 -4.01
C GLY A 90 -11.00 -32.08 -4.41
N SER A 91 -11.06 -31.15 -3.45
CA SER A 91 -11.07 -29.71 -3.73
C SER A 91 -9.67 -29.23 -4.16
N LEU A 92 -9.55 -28.00 -4.66
CA LEU A 92 -8.25 -27.42 -5.04
C LEU A 92 -7.83 -26.36 -4.03
N LEU A 93 -6.52 -26.27 -3.75
CA LEU A 93 -5.96 -25.21 -2.90
C LEU A 93 -6.44 -23.83 -3.36
N PRO A 94 -6.86 -22.94 -2.44
CA PRO A 94 -7.29 -21.61 -2.82
C PRO A 94 -6.14 -20.80 -3.43
N ARG A 95 -6.47 -20.05 -4.47
CA ARG A 95 -5.56 -19.14 -5.19
C ARG A 95 -5.61 -17.76 -4.57
N PHE A 96 -4.49 -17.26 -4.05
CA PHE A 96 -4.42 -15.97 -3.36
C PHE A 96 -3.75 -14.89 -4.21
N LEU A 97 -4.52 -13.87 -4.60
CA LEU A 97 -3.99 -12.61 -5.13
C LEU A 97 -3.88 -11.62 -3.98
N SER A 98 -2.79 -10.86 -3.89
CA SER A 98 -2.71 -9.77 -2.91
C SER A 98 -2.24 -8.47 -3.55
N GLU A 99 -3.04 -7.41 -3.42
CA GLU A 99 -2.74 -6.08 -3.95
C GLU A 99 -3.24 -4.99 -3.00
N GLU A 100 -2.32 -4.12 -2.55
CA GLU A 100 -2.64 -3.06 -1.58
C GLU A 100 -3.38 -1.88 -2.24
N ARG A 101 -3.07 -1.59 -3.51
CA ARG A 101 -3.65 -0.45 -4.24
C ARG A 101 -5.16 -0.53 -4.41
N LEU A 102 -5.73 -1.74 -4.41
CA LEU A 102 -7.18 -1.98 -4.52
C LEU A 102 -7.98 -1.40 -3.34
N SER A 103 -7.30 -0.98 -2.27
CA SER A 103 -7.92 -0.35 -1.12
C SER A 103 -7.54 1.13 -0.96
N PHE A 104 -6.75 1.71 -1.88
CA PHE A 104 -6.15 3.04 -1.73
C PHE A 104 -6.09 3.79 -3.08
N THR A 105 -7.10 4.61 -3.36
CA THR A 105 -7.16 5.49 -4.55
C THR A 105 -8.10 6.69 -4.34
N ASP A 106 -7.77 7.83 -4.96
CA ASP A 106 -8.59 9.03 -5.11
C ASP A 106 -9.41 9.07 -6.41
N VAL A 107 -9.12 8.18 -7.35
CA VAL A 107 -9.65 8.30 -8.71
C VAL A 107 -11.03 7.66 -8.88
N VAL A 108 -11.29 6.57 -8.16
CA VAL A 108 -12.48 5.71 -8.34
C VAL A 108 -13.08 5.38 -6.97
N SER A 109 -14.41 5.33 -6.88
CA SER A 109 -15.09 4.93 -5.65
C SER A 109 -14.80 3.47 -5.30
N MET A 110 -14.88 3.15 -4.00
CA MET A 110 -14.65 1.79 -3.53
C MET A 110 -15.68 0.80 -4.10
N ASP A 111 -16.93 1.24 -4.29
CA ASP A 111 -17.99 0.45 -4.91
C ASP A 111 -17.67 0.11 -6.38
N GLU A 112 -17.19 1.08 -7.15
CA GLU A 112 -16.82 0.87 -8.54
C GLU A 112 -15.59 -0.05 -8.66
N ILE A 113 -14.62 0.06 -7.74
CA ILE A 113 -13.50 -0.90 -7.64
C ILE A 113 -14.02 -2.30 -7.36
N ALA A 114 -14.91 -2.47 -6.39
CA ALA A 114 -15.49 -3.75 -6.03
C ALA A 114 -16.27 -4.37 -7.21
N ARG A 115 -17.09 -3.57 -7.90
CA ARG A 115 -17.84 -3.99 -9.10
C ARG A 115 -16.90 -4.46 -10.22
N ARG A 116 -15.85 -3.70 -10.52
CA ARG A 116 -14.86 -4.06 -11.55
C ARG A 116 -14.10 -5.33 -11.19
N LEU A 117 -13.68 -5.48 -9.94
CA LEU A 117 -13.02 -6.69 -9.46
C LEU A 117 -13.95 -7.90 -9.53
N ALA A 118 -15.23 -7.76 -9.17
CA ALA A 118 -16.21 -8.84 -9.27
C ALA A 118 -16.45 -9.25 -10.74
N ALA A 119 -16.38 -8.31 -11.69
CA ALA A 119 -16.44 -8.65 -13.12
C ALA A 119 -15.22 -9.47 -13.59
N LEU A 120 -14.03 -9.20 -13.04
CA LEU A 120 -12.81 -9.96 -13.34
C LEU A 120 -12.75 -11.30 -12.60
N PHE A 121 -13.26 -11.33 -11.37
CA PHE A 121 -13.20 -12.46 -10.44
C PHE A 121 -14.60 -12.75 -9.83
N PRO A 122 -15.56 -13.26 -10.61
CA PRO A 122 -16.98 -13.35 -10.20
C PRO A 122 -17.28 -14.32 -9.07
N ARG A 123 -16.31 -15.17 -8.69
CA ARG A 123 -16.42 -16.15 -7.61
C ARG A 123 -15.35 -15.95 -6.53
N ALA A 124 -14.63 -14.83 -6.56
CA ALA A 124 -13.61 -14.59 -5.56
C ALA A 124 -14.24 -14.28 -4.20
N GLU A 125 -13.49 -14.57 -3.14
CA GLU A 125 -13.76 -14.02 -1.81
C GLU A 125 -12.83 -12.85 -1.54
N ILE A 126 -13.28 -11.91 -0.72
CA ILE A 126 -12.43 -10.83 -0.22
C ILE A 126 -11.91 -11.20 1.16
N VAL A 127 -10.62 -11.00 1.33
CA VAL A 127 -9.97 -10.99 2.64
C VAL A 127 -9.39 -9.61 2.84
N TYR A 128 -9.95 -8.86 3.79
CA TYR A 128 -9.55 -7.49 4.06
C TYR A 128 -8.75 -7.42 5.36
N THR A 129 -7.47 -7.07 5.28
CA THR A 129 -6.64 -6.86 6.46
C THR A 129 -6.84 -5.47 7.01
N ARG A 130 -7.38 -5.38 8.24
CA ARG A 130 -7.62 -4.13 8.95
C ARG A 130 -6.67 -3.97 10.14
N ARG A 131 -6.56 -2.74 10.61
CA ARG A 131 -5.77 -2.35 11.80
C ARG A 131 -6.59 -1.32 12.55
N ASP A 132 -6.32 -1.10 13.83
CA ASP A 132 -6.84 0.08 14.52
C ASP A 132 -6.65 1.34 13.64
N ARG A 133 -7.75 2.07 13.40
CA ARG A 133 -7.79 3.14 12.39
C ARG A 133 -6.78 4.23 12.73
N VAL A 134 -6.72 4.63 14.00
CA VAL A 134 -5.82 5.69 14.46
C VAL A 134 -4.37 5.23 14.36
N ALA A 135 -4.05 4.02 14.78
CA ALA A 135 -2.71 3.47 14.69
C ALA A 135 -2.23 3.32 13.24
N GLY A 136 -3.10 2.88 12.33
CA GLY A 136 -2.83 2.76 10.90
C GLY A 136 -2.56 4.12 10.25
N LEU A 137 -3.46 5.09 10.44
CA LEU A 137 -3.32 6.46 9.96
C LEU A 137 -2.04 7.12 10.50
N ARG A 138 -1.75 6.99 11.81
CA ARG A 138 -0.49 7.50 12.40
C ARG A 138 0.74 6.84 11.77
N SER A 139 0.68 5.55 11.51
CA SER A 139 1.78 4.82 10.87
C SER A 139 1.99 5.28 9.42
N PHE A 140 0.90 5.60 8.70
CA PHE A 140 0.98 6.10 7.34
C PHE A 140 1.52 7.53 7.29
N HIS A 141 0.98 8.42 8.14
CA HIS A 141 1.49 9.79 8.32
C HIS A 141 3.00 9.81 8.62
N ARG A 142 3.45 9.03 9.61
CA ARG A 142 4.88 8.93 9.94
C ARG A 142 5.73 8.49 8.75
N TRP A 143 5.21 7.57 7.95
CA TRP A 143 5.92 7.13 6.75
C TRP A 143 6.00 8.25 5.70
N LEU A 144 4.90 8.95 5.43
CA LEU A 144 4.87 10.10 4.52
C LEU A 144 5.83 11.21 4.98
N TYR A 145 5.80 11.54 6.28
CA TYR A 145 6.67 12.54 6.89
C TYR A 145 8.15 12.15 6.79
N ALA A 146 8.49 10.89 7.08
CA ALA A 146 9.85 10.38 6.98
C ALA A 146 10.40 10.40 5.54
N HIS A 147 9.52 10.38 4.53
CA HIS A 147 9.89 10.50 3.11
C HIS A 147 9.78 11.94 2.59
N ALA A 148 9.53 12.92 3.48
CA ALA A 148 9.34 14.32 3.13
C ALA A 148 8.21 14.58 2.12
N TRP A 149 7.20 13.71 2.08
CA TRP A 149 6.01 13.91 1.23
C TRP A 149 5.00 14.86 1.86
N ILE A 150 5.05 14.99 3.19
CA ILE A 150 4.28 15.94 3.97
C ILE A 150 5.20 16.57 5.02
N ASN A 151 4.87 17.78 5.46
CA ASN A 151 5.57 18.49 6.53
C ASN A 151 4.65 18.91 7.69
N THR A 152 3.36 18.55 7.62
CA THR A 152 2.33 18.89 8.60
C THR A 152 2.31 17.92 9.78
N SER A 153 1.81 18.39 10.93
CA SER A 153 1.58 17.53 12.09
C SER A 153 0.49 16.49 11.79
N PHE A 154 0.41 15.41 12.57
CA PHE A 154 -0.63 14.39 12.37
C PHE A 154 -2.04 14.98 12.50
N SER A 155 -2.25 15.89 13.45
CA SER A 155 -3.55 16.52 13.67
C SER A 155 -3.93 17.44 12.51
N ASP A 156 -2.99 18.27 12.06
CA ASP A 156 -3.24 19.19 10.93
C ASP A 156 -3.51 18.41 9.64
N TRP A 157 -2.72 17.38 9.36
CA TRP A 157 -2.90 16.48 8.21
C TRP A 157 -4.28 15.81 8.19
N LEU A 158 -4.80 15.40 9.35
CA LEU A 158 -6.15 14.84 9.44
C LEU A 158 -7.25 15.88 9.20
N VAL A 159 -7.09 17.09 9.76
CA VAL A 159 -8.06 18.18 9.57
C VAL A 159 -8.11 18.58 8.10
N GLU A 160 -6.96 18.70 7.45
CA GLU A 160 -6.87 18.94 6.00
C GLU A 160 -7.63 17.87 5.22
N GLY A 161 -7.41 16.57 5.52
CA GLY A 161 -8.12 15.49 4.83
C GLY A 161 -9.64 15.48 5.03
N ILE A 162 -10.12 15.84 6.22
CA ILE A 162 -11.56 15.99 6.50
C ILE A 162 -12.13 17.20 5.75
N MET A 163 -11.41 18.32 5.77
CA MET A 163 -11.86 19.56 5.12
C MET A 163 -11.87 19.41 3.61
N LEU A 164 -10.82 18.88 3.00
CA LEU A 164 -10.66 18.72 1.55
C LEU A 164 -11.56 17.67 0.92
N ASN A 165 -12.49 17.14 1.71
CA ASN A 165 -13.53 16.22 1.30
C ASN A 165 -12.97 15.19 0.31
N GLU A 166 -11.94 14.46 0.79
CA GLU A 166 -11.54 13.21 0.16
C GLU A 166 -10.65 13.30 -1.10
N SER A 167 -10.29 14.49 -1.57
CA SER A 167 -9.50 14.70 -2.80
C SER A 167 -7.97 14.65 -2.63
N ASP A 168 -7.47 14.65 -1.39
CA ASP A 168 -6.05 14.60 -1.08
C ASP A 168 -5.63 13.27 -0.42
N LEU A 169 -4.32 13.09 -0.22
CA LEU A 169 -3.76 11.85 0.31
C LEU A 169 -4.30 11.49 1.71
N ALA A 170 -4.63 12.50 2.52
CA ALA A 170 -5.24 12.31 3.84
C ALA A 170 -6.68 11.80 3.72
N GLY A 171 -7.47 12.40 2.83
CA GLY A 171 -8.81 11.98 2.49
C GLY A 171 -8.87 10.55 1.96
N VAL A 172 -7.97 10.18 1.04
CA VAL A 172 -7.83 8.79 0.56
C VAL A 172 -7.56 7.85 1.71
N ALA A 173 -6.60 8.19 2.57
CA ALA A 173 -6.28 7.37 3.74
C ALA A 173 -7.50 7.22 4.66
N LEU A 174 -8.26 8.29 4.93
CA LEU A 174 -9.45 8.22 5.76
C LEU A 174 -10.50 7.23 5.20
N ARG A 175 -10.80 7.28 3.90
CA ARG A 175 -11.72 6.33 3.24
C ARG A 175 -11.22 4.90 3.30
N SER A 176 -9.93 4.69 3.01
CA SER A 176 -9.30 3.38 3.05
C SER A 176 -9.37 2.73 4.44
N TYR A 177 -9.54 3.54 5.50
CA TYR A 177 -9.73 3.08 6.87
C TYR A 177 -11.21 3.09 7.33
N ASP A 178 -12.16 3.42 6.47
CA ASP A 178 -13.59 3.32 6.76
C ASP A 178 -14.13 1.90 6.49
N TRP A 179 -14.10 1.07 7.53
CA TRP A 179 -14.59 -0.31 7.48
C TRP A 179 -16.04 -0.45 7.04
N LYS A 180 -16.91 0.52 7.32
CA LYS A 180 -18.32 0.45 6.91
C LYS A 180 -18.44 0.65 5.40
N LEU A 181 -17.67 1.57 4.84
CA LEU A 181 -17.56 1.77 3.39
C LEU A 181 -17.05 0.48 2.72
N ILE A 182 -15.95 -0.10 3.23
CA ILE A 182 -15.40 -1.35 2.70
C ILE A 182 -16.44 -2.49 2.75
N GLU A 183 -17.10 -2.68 3.90
CA GLU A 183 -18.11 -3.73 4.09
C GLU A 183 -19.27 -3.57 3.12
N THR A 184 -19.79 -2.33 2.98
CA THR A 184 -20.91 -2.04 2.10
C THR A 184 -20.54 -2.25 0.64
N SER A 185 -19.40 -1.69 0.20
CA SER A 185 -18.95 -1.78 -1.18
C SER A 185 -18.60 -3.21 -1.58
N PHE A 186 -17.72 -3.90 -0.84
CA PHE A 186 -17.33 -5.26 -1.22
C PHE A 186 -18.41 -6.29 -0.91
N GLY A 187 -19.20 -6.12 0.15
CA GLY A 187 -20.31 -7.01 0.48
C GLY A 187 -21.45 -7.01 -0.55
N ALA A 188 -21.59 -5.93 -1.32
CA ALA A 188 -22.58 -5.86 -2.40
C ALA A 188 -22.21 -6.69 -3.63
N HIS A 189 -20.91 -6.92 -3.88
CA HIS A 189 -20.41 -7.53 -5.13
C HIS A 189 -19.75 -8.90 -4.95
N PHE A 190 -19.38 -9.28 -3.72
CA PHE A 190 -18.67 -10.53 -3.44
C PHE A 190 -19.47 -11.45 -2.50
N PRO A 191 -19.33 -12.79 -2.67
CA PRO A 191 -20.04 -13.78 -1.85
C PRO A 191 -19.64 -13.74 -0.37
N SER A 192 -18.42 -13.29 -0.06
CA SER A 192 -18.00 -13.08 1.32
C SER A 192 -16.88 -12.04 1.42
N VAL A 193 -16.88 -11.32 2.54
CA VAL A 193 -15.83 -10.41 2.97
C VAL A 193 -15.38 -10.86 4.36
N ARG A 194 -14.15 -11.39 4.46
CA ARG A 194 -13.54 -11.80 5.72
C ARG A 194 -12.55 -10.76 6.21
N TRP A 195 -12.48 -10.58 7.53
CA TRP A 195 -11.61 -9.59 8.16
C TRP A 195 -10.40 -10.27 8.79
N GLY A 196 -9.21 -9.79 8.44
CA GLY A 196 -7.97 -10.12 9.12
C GLY A 196 -7.54 -8.97 10.03
N GLU A 197 -7.38 -9.21 11.33
CA GLU A 197 -6.91 -8.19 12.27
C GLU A 197 -5.39 -8.15 12.32
N PHE A 198 -4.79 -7.01 11.97
CA PHE A 198 -3.34 -6.84 12.04
C PHE A 198 -2.79 -7.11 13.44
N SER A 199 -3.54 -6.81 14.51
CA SER A 199 -3.11 -7.12 15.88
C SER A 199 -3.01 -8.62 16.14
N ASP A 200 -3.83 -9.42 15.48
CA ASP A 200 -3.89 -10.86 15.71
C ASP A 200 -2.66 -11.54 15.13
N MET A 201 -2.01 -10.95 14.12
CA MET A 201 -0.69 -11.40 13.65
C MET A 201 0.36 -11.51 14.74
N PHE A 202 0.20 -10.78 15.84
CA PHE A 202 1.17 -10.75 16.93
C PHE A 202 0.65 -11.46 18.17
N ARG A 203 -0.66 -11.36 18.44
CA ARG A 203 -1.29 -11.93 19.64
C ARG A 203 -1.65 -13.40 19.47
N SER A 204 -2.25 -13.73 18.33
CA SER A 204 -2.60 -15.09 17.96
C SER A 204 -2.42 -15.28 16.46
N PRO A 205 -1.15 -15.33 16.01
CA PRO A 205 -0.79 -15.68 14.65
C PRO A 205 -1.62 -16.83 14.01
N GLN A 206 -1.96 -17.87 14.78
CA GLN A 206 -2.80 -19.00 14.34
C GLN A 206 -4.22 -18.56 14.02
N ALA A 207 -4.84 -17.83 14.95
CA ALA A 207 -6.18 -17.30 14.75
C ALA A 207 -6.21 -16.38 13.54
N PHE A 208 -5.19 -15.54 13.35
CA PHE A 208 -5.06 -14.70 12.18
C PHE A 208 -5.03 -15.51 10.87
N LEU A 209 -4.18 -16.53 10.76
CA LEU A 209 -4.09 -17.35 9.54
C LEU A 209 -5.39 -18.13 9.31
N ARG A 210 -6.04 -18.63 10.36
CA ARG A 210 -7.32 -19.32 10.24
C ARG A 210 -8.43 -18.38 9.77
N THR A 211 -8.57 -17.18 10.34
CA THR A 211 -9.63 -16.23 9.97
C THR A 211 -9.39 -15.59 8.60
N THR A 212 -8.15 -15.21 8.33
CA THR A 212 -7.74 -14.48 7.12
C THR A 212 -7.59 -15.42 5.94
N ILE A 213 -6.97 -16.58 6.13
CA ILE A 213 -6.57 -17.45 5.02
C ILE A 213 -7.39 -18.74 4.98
N GLY A 214 -7.91 -19.19 6.12
CA GLY A 214 -8.63 -20.46 6.24
C GLY A 214 -7.69 -21.65 6.39
N VAL A 215 -6.51 -21.45 6.99
CA VAL A 215 -5.44 -22.45 7.10
C VAL A 215 -5.41 -23.05 8.52
N GLU A 216 -5.21 -24.37 8.59
CA GLU A 216 -5.10 -25.14 9.84
C GLU A 216 -3.64 -25.28 10.36
N SER A 217 -3.52 -25.64 11.64
CA SER A 217 -2.39 -25.31 12.54
C SER A 217 -0.97 -25.80 12.19
N GLU A 218 -0.75 -26.74 11.28
CA GLU A 218 0.59 -27.34 11.10
C GLU A 218 1.60 -26.45 10.36
N GLU A 219 1.13 -25.49 9.55
CA GLU A 219 2.02 -24.56 8.82
C GLU A 219 2.56 -23.42 9.70
N PHE A 220 2.13 -23.43 10.96
CA PHE A 220 2.28 -22.34 11.90
C PHE A 220 3.70 -22.10 12.39
N SER A 221 4.45 -23.18 12.64
CA SER A 221 5.83 -23.10 13.14
C SER A 221 6.75 -22.32 12.19
N ARG A 222 6.42 -22.29 10.88
CA ARG A 222 7.14 -21.47 9.89
C ARG A 222 6.74 -20.00 9.96
N PHE A 223 5.45 -19.71 10.17
CA PHE A 223 4.96 -18.34 10.32
C PHE A 223 5.59 -17.65 11.54
N GLU A 224 5.57 -18.28 12.71
CA GLU A 224 6.18 -17.70 13.91
C GLU A 224 7.67 -17.42 13.72
N LEU A 225 8.39 -18.34 13.07
CA LEU A 225 9.82 -18.19 12.84
C LEU A 225 10.12 -17.06 11.84
N LEU A 226 9.29 -16.87 10.81
CA LEU A 226 9.42 -15.79 9.83
C LEU A 226 9.03 -14.42 10.39
N VAL A 227 7.94 -14.34 11.16
CA VAL A 227 7.50 -13.10 11.82
C VAL A 227 8.48 -12.72 12.93
N SER A 228 8.93 -13.68 13.74
CA SER A 228 9.95 -13.45 14.77
C SER A 228 11.28 -13.04 14.16
N ARG A 229 11.72 -13.66 13.06
CA ARG A 229 12.90 -13.19 12.30
C ARG A 229 12.70 -11.77 11.81
N ARG A 230 11.61 -11.42 11.13
CA ARG A 230 11.40 -10.05 10.63
C ARG A 230 11.25 -9.01 11.75
N LEU A 231 10.70 -9.39 12.91
CA LEU A 231 10.60 -8.51 14.08
C LEU A 231 11.96 -8.30 14.74
N ASN A 232 12.76 -9.37 14.86
CA ASN A 232 14.14 -9.31 15.34
C ASN A 232 15.10 -8.68 14.31
N GLU A 233 14.75 -8.71 13.03
CA GLU A 233 15.45 -8.08 11.91
C GLU A 233 14.85 -6.70 11.55
N SER A 234 13.79 -6.24 12.23
CA SER A 234 13.12 -4.98 11.88
C SER A 234 13.95 -3.76 12.27
N PRO A 235 13.67 -2.60 11.65
CA PRO A 235 14.27 -2.03 10.45
C PRO A 235 15.39 -1.03 10.83
N GLY A 236 16.12 -1.30 11.91
CA GLY A 236 17.03 -0.33 12.51
C GLY A 236 18.38 -0.20 11.81
N ARG A 237 18.90 -1.25 11.16
CA ARG A 237 20.24 -1.20 10.54
C ARG A 237 20.20 -0.95 9.05
N ALA A 238 19.60 -1.83 8.26
CA ALA A 238 19.59 -1.66 6.79
C ALA A 238 18.80 -0.43 6.31
N VAL A 239 17.62 -0.15 6.90
CA VAL A 239 16.86 1.07 6.58
C VAL A 239 17.51 2.30 7.19
N SER A 240 18.09 2.27 8.40
CA SER A 240 18.84 3.43 8.90
C SER A 240 20.17 3.67 8.19
N GLU A 241 20.82 2.64 7.65
CA GLU A 241 22.03 2.75 6.85
C GLU A 241 21.70 3.30 5.47
N LEU A 242 20.64 2.80 4.82
CA LEU A 242 20.13 3.38 3.58
C LEU A 242 19.62 4.81 3.80
N HIS A 243 18.90 5.07 4.90
CA HIS A 243 18.39 6.40 5.23
C HIS A 243 19.52 7.36 5.67
N ARG A 244 20.60 6.87 6.32
CA ARG A 244 21.83 7.64 6.56
C ARG A 244 22.58 7.91 5.26
N ALA A 245 22.71 6.92 4.39
CA ALA A 245 23.37 7.05 3.10
C ALA A 245 22.62 8.06 2.21
N VAL A 246 21.28 7.99 2.18
CA VAL A 246 20.40 8.92 1.46
C VAL A 246 20.43 10.31 2.10
N LYS A 247 20.36 10.45 3.44
CA LYS A 247 20.52 11.77 4.09
C LYS A 247 21.90 12.37 3.86
N LYS A 248 22.97 11.56 3.86
CA LYS A 248 24.33 12.00 3.57
C LYS A 248 24.46 12.42 2.11
N ALA A 249 23.89 11.65 1.18
CA ALA A 249 23.84 11.97 -0.25
C ALA A 249 23.05 13.25 -0.53
N ILE A 250 21.88 13.44 0.07
CA ILE A 250 21.06 14.66 -0.05
C ILE A 250 21.78 15.87 0.57
N ARG A 251 22.43 15.69 1.73
CA ARG A 251 23.20 16.77 2.38
C ARG A 251 24.40 17.19 1.53
N LEU A 252 25.13 16.23 0.95
CA LEU A 252 26.21 16.48 -0.01
C LEU A 252 25.69 17.10 -1.32
N TRP A 253 24.53 16.65 -1.79
CA TRP A 253 23.87 17.17 -2.99
C TRP A 253 23.49 18.64 -2.85
N ASN A 254 22.96 19.03 -1.69
CA ASN A 254 22.52 20.40 -1.38
C ASN A 254 23.65 21.34 -0.95
N GLN A 255 24.81 20.81 -0.55
CA GLN A 255 25.98 21.61 -0.15
C GLN A 255 26.99 21.85 -1.29
N LEU A 256 26.87 21.14 -2.42
CA LEU A 256 27.75 21.30 -3.58
C LEU A 256 27.03 22.09 -4.69
N PRO A 257 27.59 23.21 -5.18
CA PRO A 257 27.03 23.96 -6.30
C PRO A 257 26.78 23.06 -7.53
N LEU A 258 25.68 23.31 -8.26
CA LEU A 258 25.28 22.58 -9.47
C LEU A 258 26.36 22.49 -10.56
N ALA A 259 27.38 23.37 -10.52
CA ALA A 259 28.48 23.42 -11.47
C ALA A 259 29.53 22.28 -11.35
N LYS A 260 29.38 21.33 -10.41
CA LYS A 260 30.33 20.22 -10.16
C LYS A 260 29.69 18.83 -10.29
N ILE A 261 28.89 18.62 -11.35
CA ILE A 261 28.18 17.34 -11.58
C ILE A 261 29.15 16.18 -11.88
N ASP A 262 30.27 16.44 -12.54
CA ASP A 262 31.26 15.42 -12.90
C ASP A 262 32.01 14.88 -11.67
N GLU A 263 32.30 15.73 -10.68
CA GLU A 263 32.89 15.32 -9.39
C GLU A 263 31.92 14.41 -8.57
N LYS A 264 30.59 14.57 -8.75
CA LYS A 264 29.57 13.73 -8.09
C LYS A 264 29.50 12.32 -8.69
N ARG A 265 29.81 12.17 -9.99
CA ARG A 265 29.85 10.89 -10.70
C ARG A 265 31.05 10.03 -10.29
N GLU A 266 32.20 10.67 -10.12
CA GLU A 266 33.43 10.01 -9.68
C GLU A 266 33.31 9.41 -8.27
N TYR A 267 32.54 10.06 -7.38
CA TYR A 267 32.38 9.63 -5.99
C TYR A 267 31.34 8.50 -5.77
N LEU A 268 30.32 8.41 -6.64
CA LEU A 268 29.24 7.41 -6.52
C LEU A 268 29.44 6.19 -7.44
N GLY A 269 30.37 6.28 -8.41
CA GLY A 269 30.59 5.25 -9.43
C GLY A 269 29.35 4.95 -10.27
N ASP A 270 29.43 3.96 -11.16
CA ASP A 270 28.27 3.46 -11.92
C ASP A 270 27.44 2.48 -11.07
N THR A 271 27.01 2.95 -9.90
CA THR A 271 26.20 2.16 -8.97
C THR A 271 24.72 2.21 -9.34
N PRO A 272 23.90 1.22 -8.93
CA PRO A 272 22.45 1.28 -9.10
C PRO A 272 21.82 2.56 -8.51
N LEU A 273 22.45 3.15 -7.49
CA LEU A 273 22.06 4.43 -6.90
C LEU A 273 22.32 5.60 -7.86
N TRP A 274 23.45 5.63 -8.57
CA TRP A 274 23.75 6.63 -9.60
C TRP A 274 22.76 6.56 -10.76
N ARG A 275 22.45 5.35 -11.26
CA ARG A 275 21.45 5.16 -12.33
C ARG A 275 20.03 5.58 -11.92
N ALA A 276 19.67 5.40 -10.64
CA ALA A 276 18.43 5.90 -10.06
C ALA A 276 18.39 7.43 -9.90
N LEU A 277 19.55 8.09 -9.86
CA LEU A 277 19.70 9.55 -9.78
C LEU A 277 19.85 10.22 -11.18
N GLU A 278 20.41 9.52 -12.17
CA GLU A 278 20.43 9.93 -13.59
C GLU A 278 19.06 9.84 -14.25
N THR A 279 18.22 8.92 -13.77
CA THR A 279 16.79 9.00 -14.05
C THR A 279 16.34 10.32 -13.44
N PRO A 280 15.92 11.34 -14.23
CA PRO A 280 15.44 12.57 -13.63
C PRO A 280 14.37 12.15 -12.64
N LEU A 281 14.63 12.40 -11.35
CA LEU A 281 13.58 12.41 -10.35
C LEU A 281 12.69 13.56 -10.81
N ARG A 282 11.81 13.28 -11.78
CA ARG A 282 10.50 13.90 -11.79
C ARG A 282 10.07 13.68 -10.35
N PRO A 283 9.86 14.74 -9.55
CA PRO A 283 9.12 14.53 -8.33
C PRO A 283 7.95 13.66 -8.75
N LEU A 284 7.79 12.49 -8.11
CA LEU A 284 6.53 11.78 -8.18
C LEU A 284 5.55 12.79 -7.61
N ARG A 285 5.03 13.66 -8.48
CA ARG A 285 3.97 14.61 -8.20
C ARG A 285 2.75 13.72 -8.06
N TRP A 286 2.65 13.09 -6.90
CA TRP A 286 1.42 12.51 -6.36
C TRP A 286 0.48 13.67 -5.99
N GLY A 287 0.23 14.52 -6.98
CA GLY A 287 -0.26 15.89 -6.86
C GLY A 287 -0.68 16.50 -8.21
N GLU A 288 -0.52 15.78 -9.32
CA GLU A 288 -1.47 15.92 -10.44
C GLU A 288 -2.64 14.95 -10.23
N SER A 289 -3.20 14.94 -9.02
CA SER A 289 -4.61 14.63 -8.88
C SER A 289 -5.34 15.65 -9.75
N LYS A 290 -6.13 15.18 -10.73
CA LYS A 290 -6.98 16.04 -11.56
C LYS A 290 -8.12 16.70 -10.76
N LEU A 291 -8.14 16.54 -9.44
CA LEU A 291 -9.02 17.22 -8.51
C LEU A 291 -8.18 18.17 -7.65
N ALA A 292 -7.75 19.28 -8.24
CA ALA A 292 -7.16 20.37 -7.45
C ALA A 292 -8.18 20.85 -6.42
N ALA A 293 -7.77 21.02 -5.16
CA ALA A 293 -8.59 21.65 -4.12
C ALA A 293 -9.23 22.93 -4.66
N THR A 294 -10.56 23.02 -4.57
CA THR A 294 -11.32 24.16 -5.09
C THR A 294 -10.96 25.42 -4.30
N ASP A 295 -11.25 26.60 -4.85
CA ASP A 295 -11.00 27.85 -4.13
C ASP A 295 -11.76 27.90 -2.79
N ALA A 296 -12.98 27.33 -2.75
CA ALA A 296 -13.75 27.17 -1.52
C ALA A 296 -13.07 26.23 -0.51
N ASP A 297 -12.40 25.18 -0.96
CA ASP A 297 -11.62 24.29 -0.09
C ASP A 297 -10.41 25.01 0.51
N ARG A 298 -9.71 25.80 -0.31
CA ARG A 298 -8.57 26.62 0.11
C ARG A 298 -8.98 27.69 1.11
N GLU A 299 -10.11 28.34 0.88
CA GLU A 299 -10.69 29.34 1.80
C GLU A 299 -11.06 28.72 3.15
N ARG A 300 -11.66 27.52 3.18
CA ARG A 300 -11.98 26.81 4.42
C ARG A 300 -10.73 26.45 5.22
N ILE A 301 -9.69 25.95 4.56
CA ILE A 301 -8.40 25.65 5.21
C ILE A 301 -7.77 26.92 5.76
N ALA A 302 -7.75 28.00 4.98
CA ALA A 302 -7.19 29.28 5.40
C ALA A 302 -7.95 29.85 6.61
N ALA A 303 -9.29 29.79 6.61
CA ALA A 303 -10.13 30.21 7.73
C ALA A 303 -9.87 29.39 9.00
N TYR A 304 -9.68 28.07 8.87
CA TYR A 304 -9.31 27.21 10.00
C TYR A 304 -7.96 27.62 10.60
N TYR A 305 -6.93 27.81 9.78
CA TYR A 305 -5.61 28.21 10.28
C TYR A 305 -5.63 29.60 10.89
N ALA A 306 -6.36 30.56 10.30
CA ALA A 306 -6.54 31.89 10.87
C ALA A 306 -7.23 31.84 12.25
N ALA A 307 -8.28 31.03 12.39
CA ALA A 307 -8.98 30.86 13.68
C ALA A 307 -8.10 30.15 14.72
N ARG A 308 -7.33 29.14 14.29
CA ARG A 308 -6.38 28.40 15.14
C ARG A 308 -5.28 29.31 15.67
N ASP A 309 -4.67 30.10 14.80
CA ASP A 309 -3.58 30.99 15.17
C ASP A 309 -4.09 32.16 16.04
N ALA A 310 -5.31 32.64 15.81
CA ALA A 310 -5.98 33.63 16.66
C ALA A 310 -6.35 33.11 18.07
N SER A 311 -6.51 31.79 18.23
CA SER A 311 -6.86 31.18 19.53
C SER A 311 -5.73 31.25 20.57
N GLY A 312 -4.48 31.49 20.15
CA GLY A 312 -3.32 31.60 21.03
C GLY A 312 -2.94 30.30 21.76
N ASP A 313 -3.51 29.15 21.40
CA ASP A 313 -3.19 27.88 22.06
C ASP A 313 -1.77 27.40 21.69
N PRO A 314 -0.83 27.35 22.65
CA PRO A 314 0.57 27.03 22.40
C PRO A 314 0.82 25.58 21.97
N ARG A 315 -0.19 24.70 22.03
CA ARG A 315 -0.10 23.33 21.50
C ARG A 315 -0.15 23.28 19.97
N HIS A 316 -0.55 24.37 19.32
CA HIS A 316 -0.78 24.45 17.88
C HIS A 316 0.26 25.26 17.11
N SER A 317 1.24 25.87 17.80
CA SER A 317 2.37 26.52 17.12
C SER A 317 3.28 25.48 16.46
N PRO A 318 3.63 25.62 15.17
CA PRO A 318 4.70 24.84 14.59
C PRO A 318 5.95 25.09 15.43
N LYS A 319 6.46 24.07 16.11
CA LYS A 319 7.82 24.12 16.64
C LYS A 319 8.74 24.16 15.42
N LEU A 320 8.97 25.36 14.88
CA LEU A 320 10.08 25.64 14.00
C LEU A 320 11.30 25.12 14.74
N GLY A 321 11.85 24.02 14.25
CA GLY A 321 13.04 23.41 14.80
C GLY A 321 14.07 24.52 14.96
N ARG A 322 14.65 24.63 16.16
CA ARG A 322 15.74 25.54 16.48
C ARG A 322 16.79 25.47 15.37
N ALA A 323 16.74 26.41 14.43
CA ALA A 323 17.91 26.83 13.71
C ALA A 323 18.81 27.51 14.75
N ALA A 324 20.05 27.04 14.78
CA ALA A 324 21.06 27.33 15.78
C ALA A 324 21.13 28.81 16.20
N LYS A 325 21.03 29.03 17.52
CA LYS A 325 21.69 30.15 18.18
C LYS A 325 23.17 29.79 18.37
N GLY A 326 24.09 30.66 17.90
CA GLY A 326 25.53 30.71 18.25
C GLY A 326 26.39 29.56 17.71
N ASN A 327 27.56 29.77 17.09
CA ASN A 327 28.53 30.86 17.22
C ASN A 327 28.95 31.46 15.87
#